data_AF-A0A1E3XD35-F1
#
_entry.id   AF-A0A1E3XD35-F1
#
_cell.length_a   1.000
_cell.length_b   1.000
_cell.length_c   1.000
_cell.angle_alpha   90.00
_cell.angle_beta   90.00
_cell.angle_gamma   90.00
#
_symmetry.space_group_name_H-M   'P 1'
#
loop_
_entity.id
_entity.type
_entity.pdbx_description
1 polymer ?
#
loop_
_entity_poly.entity_id
_entity_poly.type
_entity_poly.pdbx_seq_one_letter_code
_entity_poly.pdbx_strand_id
1 'polypeptide(L)' 'MKIKVEVGKLVSDGNFNNDSFKASVEFECNPGNYGELSSKFDNAFAIVNAKIRQQVANAITNKTPANFDDNDIPF' A
#
# COMPACT_ATOMS: atom_id res chain seq x y z
N MET A 1 12.76 -3.29 22.52
CA MET A 1 11.92 -4.30 21.84
C MET A 1 11.80 -3.91 20.38
N LYS A 2 12.02 -4.84 19.44
CA LYS A 2 11.87 -4.58 18.00
C LYS A 2 10.55 -5.17 17.52
N ILE A 3 9.73 -4.37 16.85
CA ILE A 3 8.44 -4.80 16.30
C ILE A 3 8.46 -4.55 14.80
N LYS A 4 8.02 -5.57 14.03
CA LYS A 4 7.78 -5.47 12.60
C LYS A 4 6.26 -5.46 12.37
N VAL A 5 5.76 -4.40 11.75
CA VAL A 5 4.37 -4.31 11.30
C VAL A 5 4.36 -4.55 9.80
N GLU A 6 3.62 -5.57 9.36
CA GLU A 6 3.42 -5.92 7.96
C GLU A 6 1.93 -5.83 7.63
N VAL A 7 1.60 -5.13 6.54
CA VAL A 7 0.23 -5.05 6.02
C VAL A 7 0.25 -5.45 4.55
N GLY A 8 -0.73 -6.26 4.16
CA GLY A 8 -0.98 -6.64 2.78
C GLY A 8 -2.28 -6.03 2.26
N LYS A 9 -2.31 -5.63 1.00
CA LYS A 9 -3.53 -5.28 0.27
C LYS A 9 -3.58 -6.06 -1.04
N LEU A 10 -4.69 -6.75 -1.26
CA LEU A 10 -5.01 -7.34 -2.55
C LEU A 10 -5.80 -6.30 -3.36
N VAL A 11 -5.36 -6.03 -4.58
CA VAL A 11 -6.14 -5.22 -5.54
C VAL A 11 -6.48 -6.11 -6.72
N SER A 12 -7.77 -6.20 -7.03
CA SER A 12 -8.26 -6.81 -8.26
C SER A 12 -8.51 -5.72 -9.29
N ASP A 13 -8.07 -5.95 -10.52
CA ASP A 13 -8.35 -5.08 -11.65
C ASP A 13 -9.65 -5.44 -12.39
N GLY A 14 -10.47 -6.34 -11.84
CA GLY A 14 -11.69 -6.82 -12.47
C GLY A 14 -11.49 -7.89 -13.55
N ASN A 15 -10.23 -8.21 -13.89
CA ASN A 15 -9.86 -9.18 -14.94
C ASN A 15 -9.19 -10.44 -14.37
N PHE A 16 -9.59 -10.89 -13.16
CA PHE A 16 -9.01 -12.04 -12.44
C PHE A 16 -7.51 -11.93 -12.12
N ASN A 17 -6.82 -10.85 -12.51
CA ASN A 17 -5.46 -10.56 -12.08
C ASN A 17 -5.52 -9.90 -10.70
N ASN A 18 -4.76 -10.46 -9.76
CA ASN A 18 -4.67 -9.94 -8.41
C ASN A 18 -3.24 -9.47 -8.15
N ASP A 19 -3.08 -8.16 -7.98
CA ASP A 19 -1.82 -7.59 -7.53
C ASP A 19 -1.80 -7.63 -6.00
N SER A 20 -0.79 -8.31 -5.44
CA SER A 20 -0.56 -8.34 -4.00
C SER A 20 0.47 -7.29 -3.62
N PHE A 21 0.02 -6.25 -2.92
CA PHE A 21 0.90 -5.22 -2.36
C PHE A 21 1.22 -5.55 -0.91
N LYS A 22 2.50 -5.54 -0.56
CA LYS A 22 2.95 -5.72 0.81
C LYS A 22 3.92 -4.61 1.18
N ALA A 23 3.75 -4.08 2.37
CA ALA A 23 4.72 -3.17 2.96
C ALA A 23 4.94 -3.53 4.42
N SER A 24 6.17 -3.33 4.88
CA SER A 24 6.55 -3.50 6.27
C SER A 24 7.28 -2.28 6.79
N VAL A 25 7.13 -2.01 8.08
CA VAL A 25 7.95 -1.04 8.81
C VAL A 25 8.39 -1.66 10.12
N GLU A 26 9.62 -1.38 10.49
CA GLU A 26 10.19 -1.79 11.77
C GLU A 26 10.32 -0.56 12.65
N PHE A 27 9.97 -0.72 13.92
CA PHE A 27 10.20 0.30 14.92
C PHE A 27 10.69 -0.31 16.22
N GLU A 28 11.48 0.47 16.93
CA GLU A 28 11.95 0.13 18.26
C GLU A 28 11.06 0.82 19.30
N CYS A 29 10.67 0.08 20.34
CA CYS A 29 10.01 0.65 21.51
C CYS A 29 10.64 0.13 22.80
N ASN A 30 10.54 0.92 23.85
CA ASN A 30 11.01 0.53 25.16
C ASN A 30 10.07 -0.52 25.78
N PRO A 31 10.59 -1.67 26.24
CA PRO A 31 9.77 -2.68 26.91
C PRO A 31 9.14 -2.07 28.18
N GLY A 32 7.86 -2.30 28.38
CA GLY A 32 7.09 -1.73 29.51
C GLY A 32 6.46 -0.36 29.24
N ASN A 33 6.78 0.33 28.14
CA ASN A 33 6.14 1.59 27.76
C ASN A 33 5.00 1.37 26.75
N TYR A 34 3.84 0.92 27.26
CA TYR A 34 2.66 0.60 26.44
C TYR A 34 2.06 1.83 25.72
N GLY A 35 2.21 3.03 26.28
CA GLY A 35 1.74 4.27 25.63
C GLY A 35 2.58 4.62 24.39
N GLU A 36 3.90 4.49 24.50
CA GLU A 36 4.82 4.66 23.38
C GLU A 36 4.62 3.55 22.33
N LEU A 37 4.35 2.32 22.76
CA LEU A 37 4.03 1.20 21.88
C LEU A 37 2.79 1.48 21.02
N SER A 38 1.67 1.91 21.62
CA SER A 38 0.43 2.22 20.88
C SER A 38 0.65 3.33 19.86
N SER A 39 1.27 4.43 20.28
CA SER A 39 1.54 5.59 19.40
C SER A 39 2.48 5.24 18.25
N LYS A 40 3.56 4.49 18.52
CA LYS A 40 4.48 4.02 17.47
C LYS A 40 3.83 3.00 16.55
N PHE A 41 2.92 2.17 17.05
CA PHE A 41 2.17 1.22 16.24
C PHE A 41 1.20 1.92 15.29
N ASP A 42 0.42 2.90 15.77
CA ASP A 42 -0.51 3.66 14.93
C ASP A 42 0.23 4.44 13.84
N ASN A 43 1.37 5.04 14.20
CA ASN A 43 2.24 5.71 13.24
C ASN A 43 2.83 4.72 12.22
N ALA A 44 3.35 3.58 12.70
CA ALA A 44 3.85 2.51 11.84
C ALA A 44 2.79 2.00 10.87
N PHE A 45 1.56 1.78 11.35
CA PHE A 45 0.44 1.36 10.53
C PHE A 45 0.06 2.42 9.49
N ALA A 46 0.03 3.69 9.88
CA ALA A 46 -0.23 4.80 8.96
C ALA A 46 0.84 4.88 7.86
N ILE A 47 2.13 4.75 8.21
CA ILE A 47 3.25 4.72 7.24
C ILE A 47 3.08 3.55 6.28
N VAL A 48 2.83 2.33 6.78
CA VAL A 48 2.66 1.14 5.94
C VAL A 48 1.47 1.30 5.00
N ASN A 49 0.35 1.81 5.50
CA ASN A 49 -0.85 2.04 4.69
C ASN A 49 -0.59 3.11 3.60
N ALA A 50 0.12 4.19 3.92
CA ALA A 50 0.52 5.20 2.93
C ALA A 50 1.43 4.61 1.84
N LYS A 51 2.42 3.79 2.21
CA LYS A 51 3.29 3.09 1.26
C LYS A 51 2.50 2.17 0.32
N ILE A 52 1.56 1.40 0.86
CA ILE A 52 0.67 0.54 0.06
C ILE A 52 -0.17 1.38 -0.91
N ARG A 53 -0.78 2.47 -0.45
CA ARG A 53 -1.57 3.36 -1.32
C ARG A 53 -0.74 3.92 -2.47
N GLN A 54 0.51 4.28 -2.24
CA GLN A 54 1.43 4.74 -3.30
C GLN A 54 1.77 3.62 -4.29
N GLN A 55 2.07 2.41 -3.81
CA GLN A 55 2.34 1.26 -4.69
C GLN A 55 1.12 0.91 -5.54
N VAL A 56 -0.08 0.93 -4.94
CA VAL A 56 -1.34 0.70 -5.64
C VAL A 56 -1.59 1.77 -6.70
N ALA A 57 -1.41 3.06 -6.36
CA ALA A 57 -1.58 4.15 -7.31
C ALA A 57 -0.62 4.02 -8.51
N ASN A 58 0.65 3.74 -8.25
CA ASN A 58 1.65 3.52 -9.30
C ASN A 58 1.30 2.33 -10.21
N ALA A 59 0.79 1.23 -9.64
CA ALA A 59 0.38 0.06 -10.41
C ALA A 59 -0.85 0.34 -11.28
N ILE A 60 -1.84 1.10 -10.78
CA ILE A 60 -3.05 1.47 -11.54
C ILE A 60 -2.68 2.44 -12.68
N THR A 61 -1.83 3.44 -12.43
CA THR A 61 -1.39 4.37 -13.47
C THR A 61 -0.64 3.64 -14.60
N ASN A 62 0.20 2.65 -14.28
CA ASN A 62 0.87 1.82 -15.30
C ASN A 62 -0.05 0.80 -16.00
N LYS A 63 -1.25 0.54 -15.48
CA LYS A 63 -2.28 -0.33 -16.10
C LYS A 63 -3.30 0.45 -16.92
N THR A 64 -3.27 1.77 -16.92
CA THR A 64 -4.05 2.56 -17.87
C THR A 64 -3.18 2.69 -19.12
N PRO A 65 -3.39 1.90 -20.19
CA PRO A 65 -2.72 2.23 -21.44
C PRO A 65 -3.12 3.66 -21.78
N ALA A 66 -2.14 4.51 -22.02
CA ALA A 66 -2.31 5.79 -22.70
C ALA A 66 -2.66 5.56 -24.18
N ASN A 67 -3.64 4.69 -24.43
CA ASN A 67 -4.25 4.39 -25.72
C ASN A 67 -5.76 4.64 -25.59
N PHE A 68 -6.16 5.84 -25.16
CA PHE A 68 -7.22 6.48 -25.94
C PHE A 68 -6.48 7.07 -27.13
N ASP A 69 -6.21 6.22 -28.12
CA ASP A 69 -5.89 6.68 -29.46
C ASP A 69 -7.11 7.50 -29.86
N ASP A 70 -6.95 8.82 -29.99
CA ASP A 70 -8.00 9.77 -30.42
C ASP A 70 -8.54 9.45 -31.84
N ASN A 71 -8.30 8.24 -32.37
CA ASN A 71 -8.67 7.76 -33.70
C ASN A 71 -9.78 6.70 -33.71
N ASP A 72 -10.42 6.35 -32.59
CA ASP A 72 -11.48 5.33 -32.54
C ASP A 72 -12.83 5.86 -31.99
N ILE A 73 -13.22 7.09 -32.35
CA ILE A 73 -14.63 7.52 -32.29
C ILE A 73 -15.24 7.27 -33.68
N PRO A 74 -15.99 6.17 -33.91
CA PRO A 74 -16.72 6.01 -35.17
C PRO A 74 -17.80 7.07 -35.27
N PHE A 75 -17.78 7.83 -36.37
CA PHE A 75 -18.87 8.71 -36.82
C PHE A 75 -20.18 7.93 -36.97
#